data_AF-A0AAE0R563-F1
#
_entry.id   AF-A0AAE0R563-F1
#
_cell.length_a   1.000
_cell.length_b   1.000
_cell.length_c   1.000
_cell.angle_alpha   90.00
_cell.angle_beta   90.00
_cell.angle_gamma   90.00
#
_symmetry.space_group_name_H-M   'P 1'
#
loop_
_entity.id
_entity.type
_entity.pdbx_description
1 polymer ?
#
loop_
_entity_poly.entity_id
_entity_poly.type
_entity_poly.pdbx_seq_one_letter_code
_entity_poly.pdbx_strand_id
1 'polypeptide(L)'
;MCQPASRPQPLSQSPKKTKITGLNDYRPVALTSVVMKSFEHLVLSYLKDITDPLLDPLQFTYRANRSVDDAVNMALHFILQHLDSPGSYARILFVDFSSAFNTIIPALLRDKLFQLNVPDSMCSWITDFLTDRRQFVRLGTHVSDLQHISTGSPQGCVLSPLLFSLYTNGCTSGHQSVKLLKFADDTTLIGLISDGNESAYRGEIYRLVSWCSTNNLELNSLKTVEMTVDFKKDPALRPPVILCDSPVSSAESFCFLGTTITKELKWAQNISSLTKKAQQRMYFLRQLKKFLLPVKMPVNFYTAIIESVLTSSITVWFAAATARDKAKLQRVIHSAEKVIGCSLPSLQELYVSRSRRRAAKIAADPSHPGNELFRSLPSGKRLRSIRTRTSCHKNSFFPTAVSLLNSAPLTPR
;
A
#
# COMPACT_ATOMS: atom_id res chain seq x y z
N MET A 1 2.46 -33.57 -18.60
CA MET A 1 3.50 -33.95 -17.62
C MET A 1 4.13 -32.68 -17.05
N CYS A 2 3.56 -32.16 -15.97
CA CYS A 2 4.19 -31.09 -15.19
C CYS A 2 5.36 -31.71 -14.42
N GLN A 3 6.54 -31.08 -14.44
CA GLN A 3 7.63 -31.50 -13.56
C GLN A 3 7.11 -31.52 -12.12
N PRO A 4 7.29 -32.63 -11.38
CA PRO A 4 6.78 -32.70 -10.02
C PRO A 4 7.47 -31.65 -9.16
N ALA A 5 6.75 -31.11 -8.19
CA ALA A 5 7.25 -30.28 -7.07
C ALA A 5 8.32 -30.98 -6.19
N SER A 6 8.98 -32.02 -6.73
CA SER A 6 9.88 -32.96 -6.08
C SER A 6 11.34 -32.51 -6.06
N ARG A 7 11.75 -31.50 -6.86
CA ARG A 7 13.10 -30.94 -6.73
C ARG A 7 13.15 -30.04 -5.51
N PRO A 8 14.04 -30.30 -4.54
CA PRO A 8 14.22 -29.44 -3.38
C PRO A 8 14.48 -27.99 -3.81
N GLN A 9 13.74 -27.04 -3.23
CA GLN A 9 13.90 -25.62 -3.55
C GLN A 9 15.05 -25.03 -2.71
N PRO A 10 16.08 -24.44 -3.34
CA PRO A 10 17.11 -23.71 -2.61
C PRO A 10 16.55 -22.38 -2.10
N LEU A 11 16.72 -22.13 -0.80
CA LEU A 11 16.41 -20.83 -0.20
C LEU A 11 17.62 -19.90 -0.30
N SER A 12 17.40 -18.73 -0.90
CA SER A 12 18.34 -17.61 -0.81
C SER A 12 17.96 -16.72 0.37
N GLN A 13 18.95 -16.30 1.17
CA GLN A 13 18.71 -15.36 2.27
C GLN A 13 18.93 -13.93 1.81
N SER A 14 17.89 -13.08 1.87
CA SER A 14 17.99 -11.65 1.57
C SER A 14 17.93 -10.83 2.88
N PRO A 15 18.83 -9.86 3.11
CA PRO A 15 18.74 -8.97 4.26
C PRO A 15 17.47 -8.09 4.21
N LYS A 16 16.77 -7.94 5.34
CA LYS A 16 15.64 -7.02 5.54
C LYS A 16 16.10 -5.60 5.89
N LYS A 17 17.30 -5.45 6.44
CA LYS A 17 17.89 -4.18 6.91
C LYS A 17 19.37 -4.12 6.54
N THR A 18 19.93 -2.91 6.46
CA THR A 18 21.33 -2.67 6.12
C THR A 18 22.32 -3.25 7.15
N LYS A 19 21.95 -3.22 8.43
CA LYS A 19 22.73 -3.84 9.51
C LYS A 19 21.96 -5.05 10.02
N ILE A 20 22.59 -6.23 9.94
CA ILE A 20 22.03 -7.50 10.38
C ILE A 20 22.42 -7.69 11.84
N THR A 21 21.44 -7.86 12.70
CA THR A 21 21.61 -8.02 14.16
C THR A 21 21.16 -9.39 14.66
N GLY A 22 20.40 -10.13 13.87
CA GLY A 22 20.04 -11.52 14.16
C GLY A 22 19.39 -12.22 12.96
N LEU A 23 19.07 -13.50 13.13
CA LEU A 23 18.49 -14.35 12.07
C LEU A 23 17.15 -13.81 11.54
N ASN A 24 16.37 -13.13 12.38
CA ASN A 24 15.09 -12.51 12.01
C ASN A 24 15.23 -11.37 10.98
N ASP A 25 16.44 -10.83 10.81
CA ASP A 25 16.74 -9.82 9.80
C ASP A 25 16.95 -10.42 8.40
N TYR A 26 16.92 -11.75 8.24
CA TYR A 26 16.89 -12.39 6.91
C TYR A 26 15.46 -12.66 6.45
N ARG A 27 15.25 -12.56 5.15
CA ARG A 27 14.05 -13.00 4.43
C ARG A 27 14.43 -14.21 3.58
N PRO A 28 13.89 -15.42 3.85
CA PRO A 28 14.10 -16.57 3.00
C PRO A 28 13.33 -16.38 1.69
N VAL A 29 13.99 -16.55 0.56
CA VAL A 29 13.39 -16.46 -0.78
C VAL A 29 13.49 -17.82 -1.45
N ALA A 30 12.34 -18.43 -1.71
CA ALA A 30 12.20 -19.64 -2.51
C ALA A 30 11.98 -19.26 -3.98
N LEU A 31 12.89 -19.68 -4.85
CA LEU A 31 12.79 -19.44 -6.29
C LEU A 31 12.26 -20.70 -6.97
N THR A 32 11.07 -20.61 -7.55
CA THR A 32 10.56 -21.62 -8.49
C THR A 32 11.37 -21.64 -9.79
N SER A 33 11.34 -22.77 -10.49
CA SER A 33 12.01 -22.91 -11.79
C SER A 33 11.41 -21.93 -12.81
N VAL A 34 12.15 -21.60 -13.88
CA VAL A 34 11.65 -20.68 -14.92
C VAL A 34 10.35 -21.18 -15.54
N VAL A 35 10.26 -22.48 -15.84
CA VAL A 35 9.05 -23.12 -16.38
C VAL A 35 7.87 -22.96 -15.41
N MET A 36 8.12 -23.19 -14.12
CA MET A 36 7.10 -23.03 -13.09
C MET A 36 6.65 -21.58 -12.98
N LYS A 37 7.56 -20.60 -12.99
CA LYS A 37 7.21 -19.16 -12.99
C LYS A 37 6.34 -18.79 -14.19
N SER A 38 6.66 -19.29 -15.38
CA SER A 38 5.85 -19.07 -16.58
C SER A 38 4.43 -19.63 -16.40
N PHE A 39 4.31 -20.83 -15.82
CA PHE A 39 3.01 -21.43 -15.53
C PHE A 39 2.24 -20.66 -14.45
N GLU A 40 2.91 -20.24 -13.37
CA GLU A 40 2.33 -19.39 -12.34
C GLU A 40 1.75 -18.09 -12.91
N HIS A 41 2.38 -17.48 -13.92
CA HIS A 41 1.84 -16.30 -14.59
C HIS A 41 0.53 -16.57 -15.36
N LEU A 42 0.40 -17.74 -15.99
CA LEU A 42 -0.84 -18.15 -16.65
C LEU A 42 -1.96 -18.36 -15.62
N VAL A 43 -1.65 -19.09 -14.54
CA VAL A 43 -2.58 -19.31 -13.43
C VAL A 43 -2.96 -17.99 -12.76
N LEU A 44 -2.01 -17.08 -12.58
CA LEU A 44 -2.25 -15.76 -11.99
C LEU A 44 -3.28 -14.97 -12.80
N SER A 45 -3.15 -14.95 -14.13
CA SER A 45 -4.12 -14.28 -15.01
C SER A 45 -5.50 -14.89 -14.86
N TYR A 46 -5.58 -16.22 -14.96
CA TYR A 46 -6.83 -16.97 -14.86
C TYR A 46 -7.55 -16.74 -13.52
N LEU A 47 -6.82 -16.78 -12.40
CA LEU A 47 -7.40 -16.53 -11.07
C LEU A 47 -7.89 -15.09 -10.92
N LYS A 48 -7.17 -14.10 -11.48
CA LYS A 48 -7.62 -12.71 -11.41
C LYS A 48 -8.93 -12.50 -12.15
N ASP A 49 -9.08 -13.08 -13.34
CA ASP A 49 -10.30 -12.93 -14.13
C ASP A 49 -11.54 -13.45 -13.38
N ILE A 50 -11.38 -14.53 -12.60
CA ILE A 50 -12.46 -15.10 -11.78
C ILE A 50 -12.70 -14.29 -10.50
N THR A 51 -11.63 -13.96 -9.78
CA THR A 51 -11.73 -13.49 -8.40
C THR A 51 -11.83 -11.98 -8.25
N ASP A 52 -11.26 -11.18 -9.16
CA ASP A 52 -11.17 -9.72 -9.02
C ASP A 52 -12.53 -9.01 -8.81
N PRO A 53 -13.64 -9.41 -9.46
CA PRO A 53 -14.97 -8.83 -9.20
C PRO A 53 -15.51 -9.13 -7.78
N LEU A 54 -15.02 -10.19 -7.14
CA LEU A 54 -15.49 -10.68 -5.84
C LEU A 54 -14.60 -10.20 -4.67
N LEU A 55 -13.50 -9.49 -4.98
CA LEU A 55 -12.60 -8.98 -3.96
C LEU A 55 -13.18 -7.75 -3.28
N ASP A 56 -12.93 -7.68 -1.97
CA ASP A 56 -13.19 -6.51 -1.14
C ASP A 56 -12.68 -5.23 -1.84
N PRO A 57 -13.55 -4.22 -2.07
CA PRO A 57 -13.15 -2.93 -2.65
C PRO A 57 -11.99 -2.24 -1.90
N LEU A 58 -11.80 -2.53 -0.61
CA LEU A 58 -10.71 -2.00 0.21
C LEU A 58 -9.45 -2.88 0.24
N GLN A 59 -9.40 -3.92 -0.60
CA GLN A 59 -8.17 -4.62 -0.99
C GLN A 59 -7.54 -3.90 -2.19
N PHE A 60 -6.40 -3.26 -2.00
CA PHE A 60 -5.75 -2.45 -3.06
C PHE A 60 -4.60 -3.17 -3.77
N THR A 61 -4.12 -4.28 -3.23
CA THR A 61 -3.00 -5.01 -3.86
C THR A 61 -3.50 -6.02 -4.89
N TYR A 62 -2.66 -6.38 -5.86
CA TYR A 62 -2.89 -7.38 -6.92
C TYR A 62 -4.12 -7.17 -7.83
N ARG A 63 -4.87 -6.08 -7.65
CA ARG A 63 -5.98 -5.67 -8.50
C ARG A 63 -5.53 -4.74 -9.61
N ALA A 64 -6.21 -4.80 -10.74
CA ALA A 64 -5.99 -3.85 -11.82
C ALA A 64 -6.38 -2.43 -11.36
N ASN A 65 -5.67 -1.41 -11.84
CA ASN A 65 -5.96 0.00 -11.51
C ASN A 65 -6.08 0.31 -10.00
N ARG A 66 -5.32 -0.40 -9.17
CA ARG A 66 -5.09 -0.06 -7.76
C ARG A 66 -3.60 0.13 -7.52
N SER A 67 -3.27 1.02 -6.59
CA SER A 67 -1.91 1.31 -6.21
C SER A 67 -1.83 1.72 -4.74
N VAL A 68 -0.61 1.77 -4.22
CA VAL A 68 -0.31 2.30 -2.89
C VAL A 68 -0.96 3.65 -2.65
N ASP A 69 -0.80 4.59 -3.58
CA ASP A 69 -1.40 5.92 -3.46
C ASP A 69 -2.92 5.88 -3.39
N ASP A 70 -3.60 4.92 -4.03
CA ASP A 70 -5.06 4.81 -3.96
C ASP A 70 -5.48 4.36 -2.56
N ALA A 71 -4.76 3.41 -1.95
CA ALA A 71 -4.98 2.99 -0.57
C ALA A 71 -4.79 4.16 0.40
N VAL A 72 -3.68 4.90 0.27
CA VAL A 72 -3.38 6.05 1.14
C VAL A 72 -4.39 7.18 0.93
N ASN A 73 -4.74 7.51 -0.32
CA ASN A 73 -5.75 8.54 -0.61
C ASN A 73 -7.13 8.16 -0.06
N MET A 74 -7.54 6.90 -0.16
CA MET A 74 -8.80 6.43 0.39
C MET A 74 -8.80 6.46 1.92
N ALA A 75 -7.72 6.02 2.57
CA ALA A 75 -7.56 6.12 4.02
C ALA A 75 -7.73 7.57 4.51
N LEU A 76 -6.98 8.50 3.90
CA LEU A 76 -7.04 9.92 4.24
C LEU A 76 -8.40 10.52 3.91
N HIS A 77 -9.07 10.08 2.84
CA HIS A 77 -10.40 10.55 2.52
C HIS A 77 -11.39 10.19 3.63
N PHE A 78 -11.44 8.94 4.08
CA PHE A 78 -12.32 8.53 5.18
C PHE A 78 -12.04 9.33 6.46
N ILE A 79 -10.77 9.50 6.80
CA ILE A 79 -10.35 10.27 7.98
C ILE A 79 -10.77 11.74 7.86
N LEU A 80 -10.38 12.41 6.77
CA LEU A 80 -10.61 13.85 6.61
C LEU A 80 -12.08 14.21 6.40
N GLN A 81 -12.83 13.35 5.71
CA GLN A 81 -14.27 13.52 5.56
C GLN A 81 -14.99 13.41 6.92
N HIS A 82 -14.56 12.48 7.77
CA HIS A 82 -15.12 12.34 9.11
C HIS A 82 -14.78 13.53 10.01
N LEU A 83 -13.50 13.94 10.00
CA LEU A 83 -12.98 15.08 10.76
C LEU A 83 -13.58 16.44 10.39
N ASP A 84 -14.27 16.54 9.24
CA ASP A 84 -15.04 17.73 8.86
C ASP A 84 -16.31 17.93 9.72
N SER A 85 -16.66 16.94 10.55
CA SER A 85 -17.77 17.02 11.51
C SER A 85 -17.27 17.42 12.91
N PRO A 86 -17.99 18.31 13.63
CA PRO A 86 -17.62 18.67 15.01
C PRO A 86 -17.68 17.45 15.93
N GLY A 87 -16.90 17.46 17.02
CA GLY A 87 -16.88 16.37 18.01
C GLY A 87 -16.18 15.08 17.56
N SER A 88 -15.72 15.01 16.31
CA SER A 88 -15.16 13.81 15.71
C SER A 88 -13.63 13.70 15.87
N TYR A 89 -13.12 12.46 15.81
CA TYR A 89 -11.71 12.13 15.68
C TYR A 89 -11.55 10.76 15.00
N ALA A 90 -10.32 10.41 14.60
CA ALA A 90 -10.02 9.11 14.02
C ALA A 90 -8.94 8.37 14.82
N ARG A 91 -9.11 7.05 14.99
CA ARG A 91 -8.05 6.14 15.47
C ARG A 91 -7.65 5.21 14.33
N ILE A 92 -6.35 5.00 14.15
CA ILE A 92 -5.78 4.25 13.04
C ILE A 92 -4.86 3.19 13.63
N LEU A 93 -5.22 1.92 13.48
CA LEU A 93 -4.41 0.78 13.88
C LEU A 93 -3.67 0.24 12.65
N PHE A 94 -2.35 0.37 12.65
CA PHE A 94 -1.48 -0.20 11.63
C PHE A 94 -1.04 -1.58 12.09
N VAL A 95 -1.67 -2.61 11.53
CA VAL A 95 -1.49 -4.01 11.93
C VAL A 95 -0.33 -4.62 11.18
N ASP A 96 0.57 -5.27 11.92
CA ASP A 96 1.67 -6.08 11.37
C ASP A 96 1.41 -7.55 11.69
N PHE A 97 1.62 -8.44 10.72
CA PHE A 97 1.52 -9.88 10.94
C PHE A 97 2.90 -10.49 11.15
N SER A 98 2.99 -11.40 12.12
CA SER A 98 4.16 -12.26 12.29
C SER A 98 4.23 -13.25 11.12
N SER A 99 5.12 -12.97 10.17
CA SER A 99 5.45 -13.88 9.08
C SER A 99 4.26 -14.29 8.18
N ALA A 100 3.40 -13.32 7.84
CA ALA A 100 2.13 -13.48 7.11
C ALA A 100 2.07 -14.59 6.04
N PHE A 101 3.01 -14.58 5.08
CA PHE A 101 3.02 -15.57 3.98
C PHE A 101 3.25 -17.00 4.45
N ASN A 102 3.97 -17.19 5.56
CA ASN A 102 4.30 -18.52 6.07
C ASN A 102 3.14 -19.16 6.85
N THR A 103 2.09 -18.40 7.16
CA THR A 103 1.00 -18.87 8.02
C THR A 103 -0.25 -19.32 7.26
N ILE A 104 -0.28 -19.19 5.93
CA ILE A 104 -1.37 -19.68 5.09
C ILE A 104 -1.55 -21.18 5.31
N ILE A 105 -2.75 -21.62 5.68
CA ILE A 105 -3.10 -23.05 5.73
C ILE A 105 -3.75 -23.45 4.39
N PRO A 106 -3.16 -24.39 3.61
CA PRO A 106 -3.69 -24.76 2.31
C PRO A 106 -5.15 -25.24 2.32
N ALA A 107 -5.58 -25.94 3.37
CA ALA A 107 -6.97 -26.37 3.54
C ALA A 107 -7.93 -25.18 3.68
N LEU A 108 -7.63 -24.23 4.57
CA LEU A 108 -8.44 -23.01 4.73
C LEU A 108 -8.43 -22.14 3.46
N LEU A 109 -7.30 -22.09 2.75
CA LEU A 109 -7.23 -21.40 1.46
C LEU A 109 -8.14 -22.06 0.43
N ARG A 110 -8.18 -23.40 0.36
CA ARG A 110 -9.06 -24.15 -0.55
C ARG A 110 -10.52 -23.76 -0.35
N ASP A 111 -10.99 -23.71 0.90
CA ASP A 111 -12.38 -23.35 1.21
C ASP A 111 -12.70 -21.92 0.75
N LYS A 112 -11.77 -20.99 0.96
CA LYS A 112 -11.93 -19.59 0.51
C LYS A 112 -11.92 -19.46 -1.00
N LEU A 113 -11.07 -20.22 -1.70
CA LEU A 113 -11.04 -20.24 -3.17
C LEU A 113 -12.36 -20.78 -3.73
N PHE A 114 -12.91 -21.81 -3.11
CA PHE A 114 -14.22 -22.36 -3.48
C PHE A 114 -15.34 -21.31 -3.31
N GLN A 115 -15.34 -20.55 -2.20
CA GLN A 115 -16.26 -19.43 -1.99
C GLN A 115 -16.11 -18.29 -3.01
N LEU A 116 -14.95 -18.19 -3.65
CA LEU A 116 -14.66 -17.22 -4.71
C LEU A 116 -14.89 -17.78 -6.12
N ASN A 117 -15.67 -18.86 -6.24
CA ASN A 117 -16.03 -19.52 -7.49
C ASN A 117 -14.82 -20.05 -8.29
N VAL A 118 -13.70 -20.33 -7.62
CA VAL A 118 -12.55 -20.97 -8.27
C VAL A 118 -12.86 -22.46 -8.50
N PRO A 119 -12.66 -23.00 -9.71
CA PRO A 119 -12.96 -24.40 -10.01
C PRO A 119 -12.19 -25.37 -9.11
N ASP A 120 -12.83 -26.48 -8.71
CA ASP A 120 -12.24 -27.45 -7.78
C ASP A 120 -10.90 -28.04 -8.29
N SER A 121 -10.74 -28.22 -9.61
CA SER A 121 -9.48 -28.66 -10.20
C SER A 121 -8.33 -27.66 -9.96
N MET A 122 -8.63 -26.37 -10.05
CA MET A 122 -7.66 -25.30 -9.77
C MET A 122 -7.37 -25.19 -8.28
N CYS A 123 -8.41 -25.31 -7.43
CA CYS A 123 -8.25 -25.38 -5.98
C CYS A 123 -7.34 -26.54 -5.56
N SER A 124 -7.57 -27.74 -6.11
CA SER A 124 -6.74 -28.93 -5.86
C SER A 124 -5.30 -28.72 -6.31
N TRP A 125 -5.10 -28.14 -7.50
CA TRP A 125 -3.76 -27.81 -7.99
C TRP A 125 -3.03 -26.82 -7.08
N ILE A 126 -3.71 -25.78 -6.59
CA ILE A 126 -3.12 -24.80 -5.65
C ILE A 126 -2.81 -25.47 -4.30
N THR A 127 -3.68 -26.34 -3.81
CA THR A 127 -3.42 -27.10 -2.58
C THR A 127 -2.16 -27.94 -2.74
N ASP A 128 -2.05 -28.73 -3.81
CA ASP A 128 -0.87 -29.55 -4.13
C ASP A 128 0.39 -28.70 -4.35
N PHE A 129 0.24 -27.50 -4.93
CA PHE A 129 1.35 -26.57 -5.10
C PHE A 129 1.92 -26.08 -3.75
N LEU A 130 1.11 -26.04 -2.69
CA LEU A 130 1.49 -25.50 -1.38
C LEU A 130 1.83 -26.58 -0.33
N THR A 131 1.43 -27.84 -0.55
CA THR A 131 1.64 -28.96 0.38
C THR A 131 2.88 -29.80 0.04
N ASP A 132 3.44 -30.48 1.05
CA ASP A 132 4.62 -31.35 0.96
C ASP A 132 5.82 -30.76 0.17
N ARG A 133 6.00 -29.44 0.27
CA ARG A 133 7.10 -28.75 -0.39
C ARG A 133 8.40 -29.07 0.32
N ARG A 134 9.39 -29.50 -0.45
CA ARG A 134 10.73 -29.79 0.04
C ARG A 134 11.66 -28.61 -0.20
N GLN A 135 12.30 -28.12 0.86
CA GLN A 135 13.23 -27.00 0.78
C GLN A 135 14.50 -27.26 1.58
N PHE A 136 15.58 -26.56 1.22
CA PHE A 136 16.84 -26.56 1.95
C PHE A 136 17.53 -25.20 1.80
N VAL A 137 18.44 -24.87 2.72
CA VAL A 137 19.24 -23.65 2.68
C VAL A 137 20.60 -23.98 2.10
N ARG A 138 21.09 -23.15 1.17
CA ARG A 138 22.46 -23.24 0.64
C ARG A 138 23.22 -21.96 0.95
N LEU A 139 24.34 -22.09 1.65
CA LEU A 139 25.27 -21.01 1.95
C LEU A 139 26.64 -21.34 1.36
N GLY A 140 26.92 -20.81 0.16
CA GLY A 140 28.14 -21.15 -0.59
C GLY A 140 28.16 -22.63 -0.99
N THR A 141 29.11 -23.38 -0.43
CA THR A 141 29.27 -24.83 -0.61
C THR A 141 28.48 -25.66 0.40
N HIS A 142 28.01 -25.07 1.49
CA HIS A 142 27.27 -25.78 2.53
C HIS A 142 25.78 -25.85 2.21
N VAL A 143 25.18 -27.00 2.49
CA VAL A 143 23.76 -27.32 2.26
C VAL A 143 23.18 -27.84 3.56
N SER A 144 22.02 -27.34 3.98
CA SER A 144 21.28 -27.86 5.13
C SER A 144 20.59 -29.19 4.80
N ASP A 145 20.10 -29.85 5.85
CA ASP A 145 19.15 -30.94 5.69
C ASP A 145 17.87 -30.47 4.98
N LEU A 146 17.19 -31.46 4.38
CA LEU A 146 15.93 -31.26 3.69
C LEU A 146 14.81 -31.07 4.71
N GLN A 147 13.99 -30.03 4.52
CA GLN A 147 12.81 -29.78 5.33
C GLN A 147 11.54 -29.85 4.48
N HIS A 148 10.53 -30.51 5.02
CA HIS A 148 9.19 -30.56 4.44
C HIS A 148 8.32 -29.44 5.00
N ILE A 149 7.59 -28.76 4.12
CA ILE A 149 6.69 -27.66 4.46
C ILE A 149 5.35 -27.85 3.78
N SER A 150 4.29 -27.91 4.60
CA SER A 150 2.90 -27.97 4.14
C SER A 150 2.07 -26.75 4.58
N THR A 151 2.75 -25.68 4.99
CA THR A 151 2.15 -24.40 5.39
C THR A 151 2.82 -23.25 4.67
N GLY A 152 2.07 -22.16 4.55
CA GLY A 152 2.53 -20.93 3.92
C GLY A 152 2.66 -21.02 2.40
N SER A 153 2.93 -19.86 1.81
CA SER A 153 3.25 -19.73 0.41
C SER A 153 4.71 -19.27 0.23
N PRO A 154 5.49 -19.90 -0.66
CA PRO A 154 6.92 -19.62 -0.81
C PRO A 154 7.19 -18.17 -1.21
N GLN A 155 7.94 -17.44 -0.37
CA GLN A 155 8.29 -16.05 -0.66
C GLN A 155 9.17 -15.96 -1.92
N GLY A 156 8.76 -15.15 -2.90
CA GLY A 156 9.44 -15.04 -4.19
C GLY A 156 8.76 -15.80 -5.33
N CYS A 157 7.72 -16.56 -5.05
CA CYS A 157 6.83 -17.11 -6.07
C CYS A 157 5.86 -16.05 -6.60
N VAL A 158 5.43 -16.23 -7.85
CA VAL A 158 4.58 -15.29 -8.58
C VAL A 158 3.16 -15.29 -8.00
N LEU A 159 2.65 -16.46 -7.59
CA LEU A 159 1.29 -16.59 -7.06
C LEU A 159 1.14 -16.16 -5.60
N SER A 160 2.18 -16.31 -4.77
CA SER A 160 2.08 -16.14 -3.32
C SER A 160 1.38 -14.88 -2.86
N PRO A 161 1.65 -13.71 -3.47
CA PRO A 161 0.99 -12.49 -3.03
C PRO A 161 -0.50 -12.41 -3.36
N LEU A 162 -0.92 -12.95 -4.52
CA LEU A 162 -2.35 -13.08 -4.83
C LEU A 162 -3.00 -14.06 -3.85
N LEU A 163 -2.39 -15.22 -3.61
CA LEU A 163 -2.95 -16.24 -2.70
C LEU A 163 -3.15 -15.68 -1.29
N PHE A 164 -2.23 -14.87 -0.77
CA PHE A 164 -2.43 -14.18 0.51
C PHE A 164 -3.60 -13.18 0.46
N SER A 165 -3.76 -12.47 -0.65
CA SER A 165 -4.87 -11.53 -0.86
C SER A 165 -6.23 -12.23 -0.91
N LEU A 166 -6.30 -13.41 -1.53
CA LEU A 166 -7.49 -14.27 -1.55
C LEU A 166 -7.76 -14.86 -0.16
N TYR A 167 -6.72 -15.29 0.55
CA TYR A 167 -6.80 -15.82 1.91
C TYR A 167 -7.41 -14.81 2.90
N THR A 168 -7.02 -13.54 2.76
CA THR A 168 -7.47 -12.43 3.61
C THR A 168 -8.68 -11.68 3.06
N ASN A 169 -9.27 -12.11 1.94
CA ASN A 169 -10.36 -11.38 1.30
C ASN A 169 -11.56 -11.17 2.24
N GLY A 170 -11.98 -12.25 2.93
CA GLY A 170 -13.08 -12.20 3.90
C GLY A 170 -12.79 -11.48 5.21
N CYS A 171 -11.58 -10.97 5.41
CA CYS A 171 -11.26 -10.09 6.54
C CYS A 171 -11.73 -8.67 6.21
N THR A 172 -12.99 -8.37 6.48
CA THR A 172 -13.60 -7.06 6.23
C THR A 172 -14.19 -6.49 7.50
N SER A 173 -14.40 -5.17 7.54
CA SER A 173 -15.10 -4.56 8.67
C SER A 173 -16.60 -4.83 8.61
N GLY A 174 -17.23 -5.05 9.76
CA GLY A 174 -18.69 -5.17 9.89
C GLY A 174 -19.42 -3.87 10.20
N HIS A 175 -18.70 -2.80 10.53
CA HIS A 175 -19.31 -1.56 11.01
C HIS A 175 -19.02 -0.38 10.09
N GLN A 176 -20.04 0.43 9.77
CA GLN A 176 -19.90 1.54 8.82
C GLN A 176 -18.87 2.61 9.24
N SER A 177 -18.71 2.82 10.56
CA SER A 177 -17.74 3.77 11.13
C SER A 177 -16.34 3.18 11.30
N VAL A 178 -16.10 1.95 10.81
CA VAL A 178 -14.77 1.34 10.81
C VAL A 178 -14.41 0.94 9.39
N LYS A 179 -13.20 1.29 8.95
CA LYS A 179 -12.70 0.92 7.62
C LYS A 179 -11.50 0.01 7.79
N LEU A 180 -11.53 -1.16 7.15
CA LEU A 180 -10.43 -2.11 7.12
C LEU A 180 -9.84 -2.07 5.71
N LEU A 181 -8.63 -1.52 5.58
CA LEU A 181 -7.90 -1.45 4.32
C LEU A 181 -6.81 -2.50 4.32
N LYS A 182 -6.59 -3.12 3.15
CA LYS A 182 -5.57 -4.14 2.94
C LYS A 182 -4.67 -3.76 1.77
N PHE A 183 -3.37 -3.93 1.96
CA PHE A 183 -2.36 -3.87 0.91
C PHE A 183 -1.36 -5.00 1.13
N ALA A 184 -1.65 -6.16 0.56
CA ALA A 184 -0.94 -7.41 0.82
C ALA A 184 -1.02 -7.75 2.31
N ASP A 185 0.12 -7.90 2.98
CA ASP A 185 0.21 -8.13 4.43
C ASP A 185 -0.04 -6.88 5.27
N ASP A 186 0.11 -5.68 4.71
CA ASP A 186 -0.21 -4.45 5.43
C ASP A 186 -1.73 -4.32 5.61
N THR A 187 -2.21 -4.39 6.85
CA THR A 187 -3.63 -4.20 7.20
C THR A 187 -3.78 -2.96 8.06
N THR A 188 -4.77 -2.13 7.78
CA THR A 188 -5.02 -0.89 8.53
C THR A 188 -6.49 -0.76 8.89
N LEU A 189 -6.77 -0.64 10.18
CA LEU A 189 -8.11 -0.42 10.70
C LEU A 189 -8.27 1.04 11.09
N ILE A 190 -9.29 1.71 10.56
CA ILE A 190 -9.57 3.13 10.79
C ILE A 190 -10.91 3.23 11.51
N GLY A 191 -10.90 3.60 12.79
CA GLY A 191 -12.09 3.94 13.56
C GLY A 191 -12.45 5.42 13.38
N LEU A 192 -13.64 5.68 12.85
CA LEU A 192 -14.23 7.00 12.69
C LEU A 192 -15.11 7.29 13.91
N ILE A 193 -14.58 8.03 14.88
CA ILE A 193 -15.22 8.19 16.18
C ILE A 193 -16.00 9.51 16.26
N SER A 194 -17.25 9.43 16.68
CA SER A 194 -18.10 10.58 16.99
C SER A 194 -18.39 10.61 18.48
N ASP A 195 -18.35 11.79 19.08
CA ASP A 195 -18.79 12.05 20.46
C ASP A 195 -18.15 11.12 21.52
N GLY A 196 -16.93 10.65 21.23
CA GLY A 196 -16.20 9.75 22.14
C GLY A 196 -16.61 8.27 22.10
N ASN A 197 -17.59 7.87 21.30
CA ASN A 197 -18.05 6.48 21.27
C ASN A 197 -17.12 5.56 20.46
N GLU A 198 -16.23 4.86 21.15
CA GLU A 198 -15.26 3.93 20.56
C GLU A 198 -15.77 2.48 20.41
N SER A 199 -17.01 2.18 20.81
CA SER A 199 -17.53 0.81 20.92
C SER A 199 -17.39 0.02 19.62
N ALA A 200 -17.72 0.64 18.49
CA ALA A 200 -17.59 0.02 17.17
C ALA A 200 -16.14 -0.30 16.80
N TYR A 201 -15.22 0.65 17.03
CA TYR A 201 -13.81 0.47 16.73
C TYR A 201 -13.19 -0.64 17.59
N ARG A 202 -13.46 -0.65 18.90
CA ARG A 202 -12.97 -1.70 19.79
C ARG A 202 -13.57 -3.07 19.47
N GLY A 203 -14.88 -3.12 19.16
CA GLY A 203 -15.54 -4.35 18.71
C GLY A 203 -14.92 -4.94 17.45
N GLU A 204 -14.59 -4.10 16.48
CA GLU A 204 -13.94 -4.52 15.24
C GLU A 204 -12.49 -4.97 15.45
N ILE A 205 -11.77 -4.42 16.43
CA ILE A 205 -10.45 -4.94 16.84
C ILE A 205 -10.58 -6.35 17.42
N TYR A 206 -11.55 -6.60 18.30
CA TYR A 206 -11.79 -7.95 18.83
C TYR A 206 -12.16 -8.94 17.72
N ARG A 207 -13.02 -8.50 16.78
CA ARG A 207 -13.37 -9.30 15.61
C ARG A 207 -12.16 -9.61 14.75
N LEU A 208 -11.27 -8.65 14.54
CA LEU A 208 -10.02 -8.85 13.82
C LEU A 208 -9.13 -9.90 14.51
N VAL A 209 -8.92 -9.79 15.83
CA VAL A 209 -8.14 -10.77 16.61
C VAL A 209 -8.73 -12.17 16.49
N SER A 210 -10.04 -12.31 16.68
CA SER A 210 -10.75 -13.59 16.56
C SER A 210 -10.67 -14.17 15.14
N TRP A 211 -10.84 -13.33 14.12
CA TRP A 211 -10.73 -13.72 12.72
C TRP A 211 -9.31 -14.20 12.41
N CYS A 212 -8.29 -13.47 12.84
CA CYS A 212 -6.89 -13.86 12.66
C CYS A 212 -6.58 -15.20 13.31
N SER A 213 -7.04 -15.42 14.55
CA SER A 213 -6.89 -16.71 15.26
C SER A 213 -7.51 -17.87 14.47
N THR A 214 -8.76 -17.69 14.01
CA THR A 214 -9.49 -18.70 13.23
C THR A 214 -8.84 -18.99 11.86
N ASN A 215 -8.11 -18.02 11.32
CA ASN A 215 -7.45 -18.11 10.02
C ASN A 215 -5.93 -18.32 10.14
N ASN A 216 -5.43 -18.74 11.31
CA ASN A 216 -4.00 -18.97 11.53
C ASN A 216 -3.12 -17.79 11.07
N LEU A 217 -3.56 -16.56 11.33
CA LEU A 217 -2.74 -15.37 11.17
C LEU A 217 -2.31 -14.89 12.54
N GLU A 218 -0.99 -14.78 12.72
CA GLU A 218 -0.41 -14.31 13.97
C GLU A 218 -0.20 -12.79 13.91
N LEU A 219 -0.84 -12.06 14.82
CA LEU A 219 -0.67 -10.62 14.95
C LEU A 219 0.62 -10.29 15.70
N ASN A 220 1.40 -9.34 15.18
CA ASN A 220 2.58 -8.84 15.85
C ASN A 220 2.21 -7.61 16.71
N SER A 221 1.87 -7.83 17.98
CA SER A 221 1.47 -6.75 18.90
C SER A 221 2.57 -5.71 19.12
N LEU A 222 3.85 -6.11 19.08
CA LEU A 222 5.00 -5.21 19.29
C LEU A 222 5.25 -4.26 18.12
N LYS A 223 4.94 -4.68 16.89
CA LYS A 223 5.08 -3.85 15.69
C LYS A 223 3.78 -3.18 15.27
N THR A 224 2.66 -3.68 15.76
CA THR A 224 1.37 -3.01 15.59
C THR A 224 1.39 -1.72 16.38
N VAL A 225 1.01 -0.62 15.72
CA VAL A 225 1.00 0.70 16.33
C VAL A 225 -0.32 1.39 16.05
N GLU A 226 -0.72 2.26 16.96
CA GLU A 226 -1.91 3.06 16.82
C GLU A 226 -1.56 4.54 16.68
N MET A 227 -2.28 5.24 15.81
CA MET A 227 -2.23 6.69 15.69
C MET A 227 -3.62 7.27 15.90
N THR A 228 -3.68 8.35 16.67
CA THR A 228 -4.92 9.09 16.90
C THR A 228 -4.84 10.45 16.22
N VAL A 229 -5.73 10.72 15.28
CA VAL A 229 -5.85 12.01 14.58
C VAL A 229 -7.02 12.77 15.18
N ASP A 230 -6.72 13.84 15.90
CA ASP A 230 -7.70 14.71 16.56
C ASP A 230 -7.26 16.17 16.45
N PHE A 231 -8.14 17.02 15.91
CA PHE A 231 -7.87 18.45 15.71
C PHE A 231 -8.50 19.33 16.80
N LYS A 232 -9.11 18.73 17.83
CA LYS A 232 -9.59 19.48 19.01
C LYS A 232 -8.41 20.09 19.75
N LYS A 233 -8.61 21.31 20.28
CA LYS A 233 -7.57 22.05 21.02
C LYS A 233 -7.12 21.32 22.29
N ASP A 234 -8.06 20.63 22.95
CA ASP A 234 -7.84 19.86 24.16
C ASP A 234 -8.42 18.45 23.99
N PRO A 235 -7.66 17.53 23.38
CA PRO A 235 -8.10 16.16 23.20
C PRO A 235 -8.04 15.41 24.53
N ALA A 236 -9.15 14.78 24.93
CA ALA A 236 -9.20 13.92 26.11
C ALA A 236 -8.14 12.80 26.02
N LEU A 237 -7.53 12.46 27.16
CA LEU A 237 -6.65 11.29 27.25
C LEU A 237 -7.47 10.03 26.96
N ARG A 238 -6.95 9.17 26.08
CA ARG A 238 -7.65 7.96 25.63
C ARG A 238 -6.93 6.72 26.14
N PRO A 239 -7.68 5.70 26.59
CA PRO A 239 -7.07 4.43 26.95
C PRO A 239 -6.45 3.79 25.70
N PRO A 240 -5.30 3.11 25.85
CA PRO A 240 -4.70 2.37 24.76
C PRO A 240 -5.65 1.27 24.28
N VAL A 241 -5.55 0.91 23.00
CA VAL A 241 -6.13 -0.32 22.49
C VAL A 241 -5.35 -1.49 23.07
N ILE A 242 -6.07 -2.55 23.44
CA ILE A 242 -5.47 -3.83 23.84
C ILE A 242 -5.59 -4.78 22.65
N LEU A 243 -4.47 -5.36 22.25
CA LEU A 243 -4.37 -6.34 21.17
C LEU A 243 -3.64 -7.57 21.70
N CYS A 244 -4.29 -8.75 21.65
CA CYS A 244 -3.75 -9.99 22.21
C CYS A 244 -3.22 -9.81 23.65
N ASP A 245 -4.05 -9.24 24.52
CA ASP A 245 -3.75 -8.96 25.95
C ASP A 245 -2.59 -7.99 26.22
N SER A 246 -2.08 -7.31 25.18
CA SER A 246 -1.01 -6.33 25.29
C SER A 246 -1.47 -4.93 24.85
N PRO A 247 -1.09 -3.85 25.56
CA PRO A 247 -1.39 -2.50 25.12
C PRO A 247 -0.61 -2.16 23.84
N VAL A 248 -1.30 -1.66 22.83
CA VAL A 248 -0.70 -1.21 21.57
C VAL A 248 0.01 0.13 21.80
N SER A 249 1.21 0.25 21.23
CA SER A 249 1.97 1.51 21.30
C SER A 249 1.35 2.61 20.46
N SER A 250 1.36 3.84 20.99
CA SER A 250 0.88 5.02 20.27
C SER A 250 2.02 5.68 19.48
N ALA A 251 1.74 6.10 18.26
CA ALA A 251 2.69 6.71 17.35
C ALA A 251 2.22 8.12 16.92
N GLU A 252 3.13 9.10 17.00
CA GLU A 252 2.88 10.46 16.47
C GLU A 252 3.10 10.55 14.96
N SER A 253 3.94 9.64 14.43
CA SER A 253 4.21 9.52 13.00
C SER A 253 4.42 8.06 12.62
N PHE A 254 3.97 7.68 11.43
CA PHE A 254 4.07 6.32 10.92
C PHE A 254 4.32 6.30 9.41
N CYS A 255 5.12 5.36 8.91
CA CYS A 255 5.37 5.18 7.48
C CYS A 255 4.34 4.23 6.88
N PHE A 256 3.16 4.75 6.52
CA PHE A 256 2.10 3.99 5.91
C PHE A 256 2.32 3.83 4.40
N LEU A 257 2.54 2.59 3.94
CA LEU A 257 2.78 2.24 2.54
C LEU A 257 3.84 3.14 1.85
N GLY A 258 4.92 3.43 2.57
CA GLY A 258 6.02 4.27 2.06
C GLY A 258 5.80 5.79 2.17
N THR A 259 4.64 6.24 2.64
CA THR A 259 4.36 7.66 2.94
C THR A 259 4.33 7.90 4.44
N THR A 260 5.07 8.89 4.93
CA THR A 260 5.03 9.26 6.36
C THR A 260 3.80 10.12 6.66
N ILE A 261 2.93 9.64 7.55
CA ILE A 261 1.75 10.34 8.06
C ILE A 261 2.02 10.74 9.51
N THR A 262 1.57 11.91 9.94
CA THR A 262 1.63 12.36 11.35
C THR A 262 0.23 12.50 11.94
N LYS A 263 0.11 12.50 13.27
CA LYS A 263 -1.17 12.69 13.97
C LYS A 263 -1.85 14.02 13.63
N GLU A 264 -1.09 15.04 13.23
CA GLU A 264 -1.61 16.34 12.76
C GLU A 264 -1.87 16.37 11.24
N LEU A 265 -1.63 15.26 10.53
CA LEU A 265 -1.67 15.16 9.07
C LEU A 265 -0.82 16.22 8.37
N LYS A 266 0.37 16.52 8.93
CA LYS A 266 1.34 17.46 8.36
C LYS A 266 2.41 16.71 7.56
N TRP A 267 2.80 17.28 6.42
CA TRP A 267 3.67 16.60 5.46
C TRP A 267 5.16 16.94 5.56
N ALA A 268 5.55 17.78 6.51
CA ALA A 268 6.93 18.28 6.62
C ALA A 268 7.97 17.15 6.84
N GLN A 269 7.63 16.14 7.65
CA GLN A 269 8.49 14.98 7.89
C GLN A 269 8.66 14.13 6.61
N ASN A 270 7.54 13.79 5.95
CA ASN A 270 7.55 13.08 4.67
C ASN A 270 8.40 13.81 3.62
N ILE A 271 8.13 15.10 3.42
CA ILE A 271 8.82 15.94 2.43
C ILE A 271 10.31 16.07 2.73
N SER A 272 10.68 16.19 4.01
CA SER A 272 12.10 16.26 4.40
C SER A 272 12.83 14.94 4.13
N SER A 273 12.18 13.79 4.38
CA SER A 273 12.68 12.46 4.00
C SER A 273 12.89 12.33 2.49
N LEU A 274 11.88 12.70 1.68
CA LEU A 274 11.97 12.67 0.21
C LEU A 274 13.08 13.60 -0.31
N THR A 275 13.16 14.82 0.23
CA THR A 275 14.20 15.79 -0.14
C THR A 275 15.59 15.24 0.14
N LYS A 276 15.82 14.65 1.32
CA LYS A 276 17.12 14.07 1.71
C LYS A 276 17.51 12.94 0.76
N LYS A 277 16.59 12.02 0.46
CA LYS A 277 16.81 10.92 -0.50
C LYS A 277 17.13 11.44 -1.90
N ALA A 278 16.40 12.44 -2.39
CA ALA A 278 16.65 13.05 -3.70
C ALA A 278 18.02 13.76 -3.75
N GLN A 279 18.38 14.50 -2.70
CA GLN A 279 19.68 15.17 -2.59
C GLN A 279 20.86 14.19 -2.54
N GLN A 280 20.72 13.04 -1.89
CA GLN A 280 21.73 11.98 -1.94
C GLN A 280 21.93 11.49 -3.38
N ARG A 281 20.85 11.34 -4.15
CA ARG A 281 20.89 10.89 -5.55
C ARG A 281 21.44 11.94 -6.51
N MET A 282 21.37 13.22 -6.15
CA MET A 282 21.99 14.31 -6.92
C MET A 282 23.50 14.17 -7.06
N TYR A 283 24.18 13.52 -6.11
CA TYR A 283 25.62 13.23 -6.22
C TYR A 283 25.92 12.45 -7.50
N PHE A 284 25.17 11.37 -7.77
CA PHE A 284 25.35 10.54 -8.95
C PHE A 284 25.05 11.30 -10.25
N LEU A 285 24.03 12.16 -10.27
CA LEU A 285 23.75 13.02 -11.42
C LEU A 285 24.93 13.95 -11.73
N ARG A 286 25.58 14.52 -10.70
CA ARG A 286 26.77 15.36 -10.88
C ARG A 286 27.98 14.56 -11.38
N GLN A 287 28.15 13.32 -10.94
CA GLN A 287 29.20 12.44 -11.46
C GLN A 287 28.93 12.10 -12.93
N LEU A 288 27.68 11.76 -13.28
CA LEU A 288 27.27 11.46 -14.66
C LEU A 288 27.55 12.61 -15.63
N LYS A 289 27.35 13.87 -15.18
CA LYS A 289 27.67 15.05 -16.01
C LYS A 289 29.14 15.09 -16.45
N LYS A 290 30.07 14.62 -15.62
CA LYS A 290 31.52 14.67 -15.92
C LYS A 290 31.90 13.82 -17.14
N PHE A 291 31.09 12.83 -17.48
CA PHE A 291 31.33 11.96 -18.64
C PHE A 291 30.86 12.56 -19.97
N LEU A 292 30.44 13.85 -19.99
CA LEU A 292 30.04 14.59 -21.20
C LEU A 292 29.00 13.85 -22.06
N LEU A 293 28.07 13.16 -21.40
CA LEU A 293 27.03 12.38 -22.06
C LEU A 293 26.01 13.28 -22.78
N PRO A 294 25.33 12.77 -23.83
CA PRO A 294 24.22 13.47 -24.47
C PRO A 294 23.13 13.82 -23.45
N VAL A 295 22.59 15.05 -23.49
CA VAL A 295 21.64 15.62 -22.50
C VAL A 295 20.45 14.70 -22.17
N LYS A 296 19.99 13.89 -23.13
CA LYS A 296 18.93 12.91 -22.92
C LYS A 296 19.24 11.89 -21.81
N MET A 297 20.49 11.48 -21.66
CA MET A 297 20.92 10.50 -20.64
C MET A 297 20.79 11.02 -19.20
N PRO A 298 21.35 12.20 -18.83
CA PRO A 298 21.15 12.75 -17.49
C PRO A 298 19.69 13.17 -17.23
N VAL A 299 18.91 13.55 -18.25
CA VAL A 299 17.45 13.73 -18.10
C VAL A 299 16.78 12.43 -17.73
N ASN A 300 17.05 11.34 -18.45
CA ASN A 300 16.50 10.02 -18.13
C ASN A 300 16.91 9.56 -16.73
N PHE A 301 18.18 9.78 -16.34
CA PHE A 301 18.65 9.50 -15.00
C PHE A 301 17.89 10.32 -13.95
N TYR A 302 17.72 11.62 -14.17
CA TYR A 302 16.95 12.48 -13.29
C TYR A 302 15.51 11.97 -13.13
N THR A 303 14.81 11.71 -14.24
CA THR A 303 13.42 11.23 -14.19
C THR A 303 13.30 9.90 -13.47
N ALA A 304 14.18 8.94 -13.77
CA ALA A 304 14.13 7.60 -13.19
C ALA A 304 14.55 7.55 -11.71
N ILE A 305 15.55 8.35 -11.31
CA ILE A 305 16.23 8.19 -10.03
C ILE A 305 15.90 9.32 -9.04
N ILE A 306 15.78 10.57 -9.49
CA ILE A 306 15.58 11.72 -8.61
C ILE A 306 14.11 12.15 -8.59
N GLU A 307 13.52 12.39 -9.76
CA GLU A 307 12.12 12.77 -9.89
C GLU A 307 11.21 11.70 -9.29
N SER A 308 11.47 10.41 -9.56
CA SER A 308 10.70 9.29 -9.00
C SER A 308 10.60 9.32 -7.47
N VAL A 309 11.65 9.78 -6.78
CA VAL A 309 11.64 9.98 -5.32
C VAL A 309 10.85 11.22 -4.94
N LEU A 310 11.15 12.36 -5.57
CA LEU A 310 10.49 13.63 -5.27
C LEU A 310 8.97 13.55 -5.47
N THR A 311 8.55 12.70 -6.40
CA THR A 311 7.15 12.55 -6.80
C THR A 311 6.51 11.26 -6.27
N SER A 312 7.19 10.53 -5.38
CA SER A 312 6.64 9.37 -4.70
C SER A 312 5.40 9.79 -3.91
N SER A 313 4.27 9.19 -4.23
CA SER A 313 2.96 9.49 -3.63
C SER A 313 2.58 10.97 -3.67
N ILE A 314 3.03 11.73 -4.69
CA ILE A 314 2.80 13.18 -4.79
C ILE A 314 1.32 13.56 -4.77
N THR A 315 0.43 12.67 -5.22
CA THR A 315 -1.02 12.90 -5.19
C THR A 315 -1.60 12.94 -3.77
N VAL A 316 -0.90 12.35 -2.80
CA VAL A 316 -1.32 12.25 -1.40
C VAL A 316 -1.06 13.55 -0.64
N TRP A 317 0.16 14.09 -0.75
CA TRP A 317 0.66 15.10 0.18
C TRP A 317 0.84 16.48 -0.45
N PHE A 318 0.98 16.58 -1.77
CA PHE A 318 1.43 17.83 -2.40
C PHE A 318 0.42 18.98 -2.27
N ALA A 319 -0.88 18.73 -2.47
CA ALA A 319 -1.88 19.78 -2.33
C ALA A 319 -1.89 20.41 -0.93
N ALA A 320 -1.81 19.57 0.10
CA ALA A 320 -1.79 19.96 1.51
C ALA A 320 -0.41 20.45 2.01
N ALA A 321 0.66 20.32 1.20
CA ALA A 321 1.98 20.81 1.57
C ALA A 321 2.04 22.34 1.64
N THR A 322 2.82 22.86 2.58
CA THR A 322 3.01 24.31 2.74
C THR A 322 3.77 24.90 1.56
N ALA A 323 3.63 26.21 1.32
CA ALA A 323 4.40 26.91 0.30
C ALA A 323 5.92 26.78 0.52
N ARG A 324 6.36 26.79 1.78
CA ARG A 324 7.76 26.58 2.18
C ARG A 324 8.25 25.18 1.76
N ASP A 325 7.46 24.15 2.02
CA ASP A 325 7.81 22.77 1.66
C ASP A 325 7.86 22.56 0.15
N LYS A 326 6.89 23.13 -0.59
CA LYS A 326 6.89 23.12 -2.07
C LYS A 326 8.13 23.80 -2.64
N ALA A 327 8.50 24.97 -2.11
CA ALA A 327 9.71 25.69 -2.53
C ALA A 327 10.99 24.90 -2.20
N LYS A 328 11.04 24.18 -1.07
CA LYS A 328 12.16 23.30 -0.72
C LYS A 328 12.37 22.19 -1.75
N LEU A 329 11.29 21.53 -2.19
CA LEU A 329 11.37 20.48 -3.20
C LEU A 329 11.72 21.05 -4.58
N GLN A 330 11.11 22.17 -4.97
CA GLN A 330 11.36 22.82 -6.26
C GLN A 330 12.84 23.24 -6.41
N ARG A 331 13.51 23.63 -5.32
CA ARG A 331 14.97 23.90 -5.34
C ARG A 331 15.81 22.69 -5.74
N VAL A 332 15.37 21.46 -5.46
CA VAL A 332 16.08 20.25 -5.92
C VAL A 332 15.97 20.12 -7.43
N ILE A 333 14.79 20.39 -8.01
CA ILE A 333 14.57 20.41 -9.45
C ILE A 333 15.44 21.47 -10.11
N HIS A 334 15.43 22.71 -9.61
CA HIS A 334 16.29 23.79 -10.15
C HIS A 334 17.79 23.45 -10.05
N SER A 335 18.19 22.72 -9.01
CA SER A 335 19.57 22.25 -8.89
C SER A 335 19.90 21.20 -9.95
N ALA A 336 18.96 20.31 -10.28
CA ALA A 336 19.10 19.35 -11.38
C ALA A 336 19.13 20.06 -12.74
N GLU A 337 18.26 21.03 -12.99
CA GLU A 337 18.27 21.83 -14.23
C GLU A 337 19.63 22.50 -14.47
N LYS A 338 20.22 23.11 -13.43
CA LYS A 338 21.56 23.70 -13.52
C LYS A 338 22.65 22.66 -13.81
N VAL A 339 22.54 21.46 -13.26
CA VAL A 339 23.49 20.38 -13.53
C VAL A 339 23.31 19.88 -14.97
N ILE A 340 22.09 19.66 -15.44
CA ILE A 340 21.83 19.08 -16.75
C ILE A 340 22.00 20.11 -17.89
N GLY A 341 21.72 21.38 -17.63
CA GLY A 341 21.70 22.43 -18.64
C GLY A 341 20.42 22.45 -19.49
N CYS A 342 19.32 21.89 -18.98
CA CYS A 342 18.01 21.92 -19.64
C CYS A 342 16.89 22.22 -18.63
N SER A 343 15.77 22.71 -19.13
CA SER A 343 14.56 22.86 -18.31
C SER A 343 13.97 21.48 -18.00
N LEU A 344 13.45 21.33 -16.79
CA LEU A 344 12.76 20.14 -16.31
C LEU A 344 11.34 20.52 -15.87
N PRO A 345 10.36 19.60 -15.94
CA PRO A 345 9.02 19.87 -15.46
C PRO A 345 9.04 20.33 -14.00
N SER A 346 8.29 21.39 -13.72
CA SER A 346 8.09 21.87 -12.35
C SER A 346 7.33 20.84 -11.52
N LEU A 347 7.50 20.91 -10.20
CA LEU A 347 6.81 19.99 -9.30
C LEU A 347 5.29 20.16 -9.37
N GLN A 348 4.82 21.38 -9.64
CA GLN A 348 3.40 21.68 -9.83
C GLN A 348 2.84 21.00 -11.08
N GLU A 349 3.55 21.04 -12.22
CA GLU A 349 3.14 20.37 -13.45
C GLU A 349 3.11 18.85 -13.28
N LEU A 350 4.12 18.29 -12.61
CA LEU A 350 4.19 16.86 -12.29
C LEU A 350 3.01 16.43 -11.39
N TYR A 351 2.68 17.24 -10.37
CA TYR A 351 1.51 17.01 -9.53
C TYR A 351 0.21 17.05 -10.33
N VAL A 352 -0.03 18.09 -11.13
CA VAL A 352 -1.27 18.25 -11.90
C VAL A 352 -1.43 17.09 -12.88
N SER A 353 -0.37 16.73 -13.61
CA SER A 353 -0.37 15.62 -14.57
C SER A 353 -0.70 14.28 -13.90
N ARG A 354 -0.04 13.96 -12.79
CA ARG A 354 -0.24 12.69 -12.06
C ARG A 354 -1.61 12.63 -11.38
N SER A 355 -2.06 13.73 -10.78
CA SER A 355 -3.39 13.81 -10.18
C SER A 355 -4.50 13.64 -11.20
N ARG A 356 -4.40 14.28 -12.38
CA ARG A 356 -5.37 14.08 -13.48
C ARG A 356 -5.38 12.64 -13.98
N ARG A 357 -4.20 12.06 -14.24
CA ARG A 357 -4.10 10.68 -14.71
C ARG A 357 -4.72 9.69 -13.72
N ARG A 358 -4.43 9.86 -12.42
CA ARG A 358 -4.99 9.02 -11.36
C ARG A 358 -6.50 9.20 -11.26
N ALA A 359 -6.98 10.44 -11.21
CA ALA A 359 -8.40 10.76 -11.13
C ALA A 359 -9.19 10.19 -12.32
N ALA A 360 -8.65 10.30 -13.55
CA ALA A 360 -9.26 9.72 -14.75
C ALA A 360 -9.36 8.20 -14.67
N LYS A 361 -8.31 7.52 -14.17
CA LYS A 361 -8.35 6.06 -13.96
C LYS A 361 -9.40 5.65 -12.93
N ILE A 362 -9.48 6.35 -11.80
CA ILE A 362 -10.47 6.07 -10.75
C ILE A 362 -11.90 6.31 -11.28
N ALA A 363 -12.13 7.43 -11.97
CA ALA A 363 -13.44 7.76 -12.52
C ALA A 363 -13.90 6.79 -13.62
N ALA A 364 -12.96 6.19 -14.36
CA ALA A 364 -13.25 5.21 -15.40
C ALA A 364 -13.45 3.77 -14.88
N ASP A 365 -13.16 3.50 -13.61
CA ASP A 365 -13.24 2.17 -13.02
C ASP A 365 -14.34 2.08 -11.95
N PRO A 366 -15.53 1.54 -12.28
CA PRO A 366 -16.65 1.41 -11.34
C PRO A 366 -16.34 0.54 -10.11
N SER A 367 -15.35 -0.36 -10.19
CA SER A 367 -14.96 -1.22 -9.07
C SER A 367 -14.08 -0.48 -8.04
N HIS A 368 -13.56 0.71 -8.38
CA HIS A 368 -12.70 1.46 -7.49
C HIS A 368 -13.52 2.09 -6.36
N PRO A 369 -13.13 1.93 -5.08
CA PRO A 369 -13.92 2.44 -3.95
C PRO A 369 -14.09 3.97 -3.97
N GLY A 370 -13.14 4.69 -4.58
CA GLY A 370 -13.21 6.13 -4.84
C GLY A 370 -13.97 6.55 -6.11
N ASN A 371 -14.50 5.62 -6.93
CA ASN A 371 -15.20 5.96 -8.18
C ASN A 371 -16.39 6.89 -7.94
N GLU A 372 -17.17 6.59 -6.89
CA GLU A 372 -18.36 7.36 -6.52
C GLU A 372 -18.07 8.82 -6.14
N LEU A 373 -16.81 9.17 -5.89
CA LEU A 373 -16.38 10.54 -5.58
C LEU A 373 -16.24 11.40 -6.86
N PHE A 374 -16.30 10.79 -8.05
CA PHE A 374 -16.23 11.44 -9.36
C PHE A 374 -17.58 11.42 -10.09
N ARG A 375 -18.68 11.73 -9.39
CA ARG A 375 -20.03 11.78 -10.00
C ARG A 375 -20.20 13.03 -10.88
N SER A 376 -20.73 12.83 -12.09
CA SER A 376 -21.07 13.94 -12.99
C SER A 376 -22.32 14.70 -12.53
N LEU A 377 -22.39 16.00 -12.86
CA LEU A 377 -23.63 16.78 -12.78
C LEU A 377 -24.62 16.33 -13.88
N PRO A 378 -25.93 16.64 -13.76
CA PRO A 378 -26.93 16.26 -14.76
C PRO A 378 -26.60 16.72 -16.19
N SER A 379 -25.86 17.84 -16.34
CA SER A 379 -25.42 18.34 -17.63
C SER A 379 -24.31 17.51 -18.30
N GLY A 380 -23.68 16.58 -17.58
CA GLY A 380 -22.54 15.78 -18.05
C GLY A 380 -21.22 16.54 -18.24
N LYS A 381 -21.24 17.88 -18.15
CA LYS A 381 -20.09 18.74 -18.47
C LYS A 381 -19.06 18.89 -17.35
N ARG A 382 -19.48 18.66 -16.10
CA ARG A 382 -18.64 18.85 -14.90
C ARG A 382 -18.95 17.79 -13.87
N LEU A 383 -17.95 17.48 -13.07
CA LEU A 383 -18.06 16.67 -11.87
C LEU A 383 -18.64 17.47 -10.72
N ARG A 384 -19.41 16.81 -9.86
CA ARG A 384 -19.96 17.37 -8.63
C ARG A 384 -18.82 17.63 -7.65
N SER A 385 -18.66 18.88 -7.23
CA SER A 385 -17.69 19.25 -6.20
C SER A 385 -17.97 18.53 -4.89
N ILE A 386 -16.92 18.03 -4.24
CA ILE A 386 -17.01 17.43 -2.91
C ILE A 386 -17.14 18.56 -1.88
N ARG A 387 -18.15 18.48 -1.02
CA ARG A 387 -18.37 19.48 0.03
C ARG A 387 -17.33 19.26 1.13
N THR A 388 -16.56 20.30 1.42
CA THR A 388 -15.52 20.29 2.46
C THR A 388 -15.70 21.48 3.39
N ARG A 389 -15.59 21.28 4.70
CA ARG A 389 -15.66 22.35 5.72
C ARG A 389 -14.28 22.85 6.12
N THR A 390 -13.29 21.96 6.18
CA THR A 390 -11.92 22.32 6.55
C THR A 390 -11.02 22.48 5.33
N SER A 391 -9.97 23.28 5.48
CA SER A 391 -8.89 23.38 4.50
C SER A 391 -8.13 22.05 4.35
N CYS A 392 -8.03 21.27 5.43
CA CYS A 392 -7.37 19.97 5.42
C CYS A 392 -8.08 18.99 4.48
N HIS A 393 -9.40 18.83 4.62
CA HIS A 393 -10.18 18.00 3.71
C HIS A 393 -10.19 18.57 2.28
N LYS A 394 -10.38 19.89 2.12
CA LYS A 394 -10.34 20.55 0.80
C LYS A 394 -9.05 20.30 0.03
N ASN A 395 -7.91 20.25 0.74
CA ASN A 395 -6.60 20.06 0.14
C ASN A 395 -6.17 18.58 0.04
N SER A 396 -7.08 17.64 0.32
CA SER A 396 -6.86 16.21 0.07
C SER A 396 -7.05 15.85 -1.40
N PHE A 397 -6.67 14.62 -1.77
CA PHE A 397 -6.65 14.19 -3.17
C PHE A 397 -8.00 14.32 -3.89
N PHE A 398 -9.10 13.78 -3.37
CA PHE A 398 -10.36 13.74 -4.13
C PHE A 398 -10.96 15.12 -4.42
N PRO A 399 -11.09 16.05 -3.45
CA PRO A 399 -11.63 17.38 -3.75
C PRO A 399 -10.75 18.16 -4.71
N THR A 400 -9.42 18.06 -4.57
CA THR A 400 -8.48 18.72 -5.49
C THR A 400 -8.49 18.09 -6.88
N ALA A 401 -8.57 16.78 -6.98
CA ALA A 401 -8.69 16.05 -8.24
C ALA A 401 -9.97 16.43 -9.01
N VAL A 402 -11.12 16.47 -8.33
CA VAL A 402 -12.39 16.93 -8.92
C VAL A 402 -12.26 18.36 -9.45
N SER A 403 -11.64 19.26 -8.67
CA SER A 403 -11.37 20.64 -9.11
C SER A 403 -10.44 20.71 -10.33
N LEU A 404 -9.39 19.89 -10.37
CA LEU A 404 -8.43 19.82 -11.48
C LEU A 404 -9.04 19.27 -12.78
N LEU A 405 -10.03 18.38 -12.67
CA LEU A 405 -10.78 17.85 -13.81
C LEU A 405 -11.83 18.86 -14.30
N ASN A 406 -12.50 19.57 -13.40
CA ASN A 406 -13.49 20.60 -13.74
C ASN A 406 -12.88 21.87 -14.38
N SER A 407 -11.58 22.12 -14.14
CA SER A 407 -10.85 23.27 -14.68
C SER A 407 -10.21 22.99 -16.04
N ALA A 408 -10.23 21.75 -16.53
CA ALA A 408 -9.77 21.45 -17.89
C ALA A 408 -10.89 21.75 -18.90
N PRO A 409 -10.61 22.43 -20.03
CA PRO A 409 -11.55 22.43 -21.16
C PRO A 409 -11.73 20.97 -21.61
N LEU A 410 -12.99 20.51 -21.69
CA LEU A 410 -13.31 19.21 -22.27
C LEU A 410 -12.78 19.21 -23.70
N THR A 411 -11.73 18.42 -23.98
CA THR A 411 -11.46 18.05 -25.36
C THR A 411 -12.68 17.27 -25.84
N PRO A 412 -13.34 17.69 -26.94
CA PRO A 412 -14.46 16.94 -27.49
C PRO A 412 -13.96 15.52 -27.82
N ARG A 413 -14.76 14.53 -27.39
CA ARG A 413 -14.54 13.11 -27.68
C ARG A 413 -14.60 12.83 -29.17
#